data_AF-A0A7Y2PK18-F1
#
_entry.id   AF-A0A7Y2PK18-F1
#
_cell.length_a   1.000
_cell.length_b   1.000
_cell.length_c   1.000
_cell.angle_alpha   90.00
_cell.angle_beta   90.00
_cell.angle_gamma   90.00
#
_symmetry.space_group_name_H-M   'P 1'
#
loop_
_entity.id
_entity.type
_entity.pdbx_description
1 polymer ?
#
loop_
_entity_poly.entity_id
_entity_poly.type
_entity_poly.pdbx_seq_one_letter_code
_entity_poly.pdbx_strand_id
1 'polypeptide(L)'
;MSLETWLLFSSAALVVILIPGPLSLLMISNSLNYGLRRSYPAFLGGVIASICLLSASALGLGALLLASEQLFSALKIVGALYLFYLAWQSWKQS
;
A
#
# COMPACT_ATOMS: atom_id res chain seq x y z
N MET A 1 -22.91 -6.01 -8.05
CA MET A 1 -22.47 -5.22 -6.88
C MET A 1 -23.47 -4.11 -6.67
N SER A 2 -24.07 -3.99 -5.47
CA SER A 2 -25.08 -2.96 -5.19
C SER A 2 -24.43 -1.59 -4.97
N LEU A 3 -25.22 -0.51 -5.07
CA LEU A 3 -24.77 0.86 -4.86
C LEU A 3 -24.22 1.06 -3.43
N GLU A 4 -24.78 0.33 -2.46
CA GLU A 4 -24.29 0.25 -1.09
C GLU A 4 -22.86 -0.27 -0.98
N THR A 5 -22.50 -1.33 -1.73
CA THR A 5 -21.12 -1.87 -1.73
C THR A 5 -20.13 -0.84 -2.26
N TRP A 6 -20.51 -0.07 -3.28
CA TRP A 6 -19.68 1.00 -3.83
C TRP A 6 -19.47 2.14 -2.82
N LEU A 7 -20.51 2.53 -2.08
CA LEU A 7 -20.41 3.56 -1.04
C LEU A 7 -19.54 3.10 0.13
N LEU A 8 -19.70 1.87 0.59
CA LEU A 8 -18.86 1.29 1.65
C LEU A 8 -17.39 1.18 1.22
N PHE A 9 -17.13 0.70 0.01
CA PHE A 9 -15.78 0.63 -0.52
C PHE A 9 -15.14 2.02 -0.66
N SER A 10 -15.86 2.98 -1.26
CA SER A 10 -15.35 4.33 -1.50
C SER A 10 -15.05 5.07 -0.19
N SER A 11 -15.93 4.95 0.81
CA SER A 11 -15.73 5.56 2.12
C SER A 11 -14.54 4.95 2.86
N ALA A 12 -14.41 3.61 2.88
CA ALA A 12 -13.24 2.94 3.46
C ALA A 12 -11.93 3.32 2.75
N ALA A 13 -11.94 3.36 1.41
CA ALA A 13 -10.78 3.75 0.62
C ALA A 13 -10.36 5.20 0.91
N LEU A 14 -11.33 6.12 1.05
CA LEU A 14 -11.07 7.51 1.43
C LEU A 14 -10.32 7.62 2.77
N VAL A 15 -10.76 6.89 3.79
CA VAL A 15 -10.10 6.88 5.11
C VAL A 15 -8.64 6.41 4.98
N VAL A 16 -8.39 5.36 4.21
CA VAL A 16 -7.04 4.81 4.03
C VAL A 16 -6.13 5.80 3.27
N ILE A 17 -6.63 6.44 2.22
CA ILE A 17 -5.87 7.40 1.40
C ILE A 17 -5.49 8.65 2.20
N LEU A 18 -6.35 9.08 3.13
CA LEU A 18 -6.10 10.26 3.96
C LEU A 18 -4.99 10.06 4.99
N ILE A 19 -4.62 8.83 5.32
CA ILE A 19 -3.55 8.54 6.28
C ILE A 19 -2.21 8.59 5.53
N PRO A 20 -1.38 9.63 5.73
CA PRO A 20 -0.08 9.70 5.06
C PRO A 20 0.80 8.55 5.54
N GLY A 21 1.14 7.65 4.63
CA GLY A 21 1.99 6.50 4.94
C GLY A 21 3.46 6.89 5.16
N PRO A 22 4.30 5.95 5.64
CA PRO A 22 5.73 6.18 5.84
C PRO A 22 6.45 6.68 4.57
N LEU A 23 6.07 6.17 3.40
CA LEU A 23 6.63 6.61 2.13
C LEU A 23 6.30 8.08 1.83
N SER A 24 5.06 8.51 2.07
CA SER A 24 4.63 9.90 1.90
C SER A 24 5.36 10.83 2.86
N LEU A 25 5.55 10.42 4.11
CA LEU A 25 6.32 11.18 5.10
C LEU A 25 7.80 11.29 4.70
N LEU A 26 8.43 10.18 4.30
CA LEU A 26 9.82 10.17 3.83
C LEU A 26 10.03 11.09 2.63
N MET A 27 9.06 11.11 1.71
CA MET A 27 9.07 12.01 0.56
C MET A 27 8.94 13.48 0.94
N ILE A 28 8.06 13.81 1.87
CA ILE A 28 7.90 15.17 2.41
C ILE A 28 9.21 15.59 3.09
N SER A 29 9.79 14.76 3.95
CA SER A 29 11.06 15.03 4.61
C SER A 29 12.21 15.21 3.63
N ASN A 30 12.32 14.37 2.59
CA ASN A 30 13.34 14.55 1.55
C ASN A 30 13.17 15.85 0.78
N SER A 31 11.94 16.20 0.42
CA SER A 31 11.62 17.42 -0.32
C SER A 31 11.91 18.68 0.49
N LEU A 32 11.67 18.64 1.80
CA LEU A 32 11.99 19.73 2.73
C LEU A 32 13.50 19.88 2.97
N ASN A 33 14.24 18.77 3.10
CA ASN A 33 15.68 18.80 3.42
C ASN A 33 16.58 19.09 2.19
N TYR A 34 16.26 18.53 1.03
CA TYR A 34 17.12 18.60 -0.17
C TYR A 34 16.53 19.48 -1.29
N GLY A 35 15.30 19.96 -1.12
CA GLY A 35 14.56 20.74 -2.11
C GLY A 35 13.86 19.86 -3.17
N LEU A 36 12.80 20.40 -3.76
CA LEU A 36 11.98 19.71 -4.77
C LEU A 36 12.78 19.23 -5.99
N ARG A 37 13.74 20.04 -6.47
CA ARG A 37 14.53 19.70 -7.67
C ARG A 37 15.45 18.49 -7.48
N ARG A 38 16.07 18.34 -6.30
CA ARG A 38 16.95 17.19 -6.00
C ARG A 38 16.17 15.95 -5.58
N SER A 39 14.92 16.10 -5.15
CA SER A 39 14.05 14.98 -4.75
C SER A 39 13.31 14.33 -5.92
N TYR A 40 13.28 14.96 -7.10
CA TYR A 40 12.58 14.47 -8.29
C TYR A 40 13.04 13.07 -8.78
N PRO A 41 14.35 12.74 -8.80
CA PRO A 41 14.80 11.40 -9.17
C PRO A 41 14.34 10.33 -8.17
N ALA A 42 14.37 10.64 -6.87
CA ALA A 42 13.88 9.75 -5.82
C ALA A 42 12.35 9.53 -5.93
N PHE A 43 11.60 10.57 -6.27
CA PHE A 43 10.17 10.46 -6.56
C PHE A 43 9.90 9.52 -7.74
N LEU A 44 10.54 9.77 -8.88
CA LEU A 44 10.36 8.93 -10.08
C LEU A 44 10.75 7.48 -9.81
N GLY A 45 11.87 7.25 -9.11
CA GLY A 45 12.27 5.91 -8.67
C GLY A 45 11.22 5.24 -7.79
N GLY A 46 10.66 5.98 -6.82
CA GLY A 46 9.58 5.48 -5.96
C GLY A 46 8.30 5.14 -6.72
N VAL A 47 7.92 5.97 -7.69
CA VAL A 47 6.74 5.73 -8.55
C VAL A 47 6.96 4.50 -9.42
N ILE A 48 8.11 4.38 -10.09
CA ILE A 48 8.44 3.22 -10.93
C ILE A 48 8.48 1.94 -10.09
N ALA A 49 9.13 1.98 -8.92
CA ALA A 49 9.17 0.84 -8.00
C ALA A 49 7.76 0.42 -7.56
N SER A 50 6.89 1.40 -7.25
CA SER A 50 5.50 1.14 -6.88
C SER A 50 4.72 0.52 -8.03
N ILE A 51 4.86 1.03 -9.26
CA ILE A 51 4.20 0.47 -10.44
C ILE A 51 4.67 -0.97 -10.70
N CYS A 52 5.98 -1.23 -10.64
CA CYS A 52 6.52 -2.57 -10.79
C CYS A 52 5.98 -3.53 -9.71
N LEU A 53 5.99 -3.11 -8.45
CA LEU A 53 5.48 -3.92 -7.34
C LEU A 53 3.98 -4.19 -7.47
N LEU A 54 3.18 -3.18 -7.80
CA LEU A 54 1.74 -3.32 -8.01
C LEU A 54 1.42 -4.22 -9.20
N SER A 55 2.17 -4.10 -10.29
CA SER A 55 2.00 -4.94 -11.48
C SER A 55 2.37 -6.40 -11.19
N ALA A 56 3.50 -6.63 -10.52
CA ALA A 56 3.92 -7.96 -10.09
C ALA A 56 2.90 -8.59 -9.13
N SER A 57 2.37 -7.80 -8.19
CA SER A 57 1.33 -8.24 -7.26
C SER A 57 0.02 -8.58 -7.97
N ALA A 58 -0.45 -7.73 -8.89
CA ALA A 58 -1.68 -7.96 -9.64
C ALA A 58 -1.61 -9.24 -10.50
N LEU A 59 -0.48 -9.46 -11.19
CA LEU A 59 -0.24 -10.66 -12.00
C LEU A 59 -0.08 -11.91 -11.12
N GLY A 60 0.70 -11.81 -10.04
CA GLY A 60 0.99 -12.93 -9.15
C GLY A 60 -0.20 -13.38 -8.31
N LEU A 61 -0.94 -12.43 -7.71
CA LEU A 61 -2.13 -12.74 -6.91
C LEU A 61 -3.26 -13.30 -7.76
N GLY A 62 -3.44 -12.81 -9.00
CA GLY A 62 -4.43 -13.35 -9.93
C GLY A 62 -4.12 -14.79 -10.33
N ALA A 63 -2.87 -15.09 -10.66
CA ALA A 63 -2.43 -16.46 -10.95
C ALA A 63 -2.60 -17.38 -9.74
N LEU A 64 -2.28 -16.89 -8.53
CA LEU A 64 -2.41 -17.65 -7.29
C LEU A 64 -3.87 -17.96 -6.95
N LEU A 65 -4.79 -17.00 -7.19
CA LEU A 65 -6.23 -17.19 -7.03
C LEU A 65 -6.78 -18.25 -7.99
N LEU A 66 -6.34 -18.25 -9.25
CA LEU A 66 -6.72 -19.27 -10.24
C LEU A 66 -6.16 -20.65 -9.90
N ALA A 67 -4.99 -20.72 -9.26
CA ALA A 67 -4.35 -21.98 -8.88
C ALA A 67 -4.99 -22.61 -7.63
N SER A 68 -5.27 -21.83 -6.59
CA SER A 68 -5.88 -22.34 -5.35
C SER A 68 -6.53 -21.25 -4.51
N GLU A 69 -7.83 -21.41 -4.24
CA GLU A 69 -8.59 -20.52 -3.36
C GLU A 69 -8.09 -20.58 -1.90
N GLN A 70 -7.72 -21.76 -1.40
CA GLN A 70 -7.24 -21.95 -0.03
C GLN A 70 -5.91 -21.22 0.21
N LEU A 71 -4.97 -21.30 -0.73
CA LEU A 71 -3.70 -20.57 -0.64
C LEU A 71 -3.92 -19.05 -0.68
N PHE A 72 -4.82 -18.57 -1.53
CA PHE A 72 -5.16 -17.16 -1.60
C PHE A 72 -5.79 -16.65 -0.29
N SER A 73 -6.69 -17.44 0.31
CA SER A 73 -7.32 -17.11 1.58
C SER A 73 -6.31 -17.10 2.74
N ALA A 74 -5.41 -18.09 2.80
CA ALA A 74 -4.33 -18.12 3.77
C ALA A 74 -3.40 -16.90 3.63
N LEU A 75 -3.03 -16.53 2.40
CA LEU A 75 -2.20 -15.36 2.13
C LEU A 75 -2.89 -14.06 2.60
N LYS A 76 -4.20 -13.91 2.38
CA LYS A 76 -4.97 -12.76 2.90
C LYS A 76 -4.90 -12.66 4.41
N ILE A 77 -5.08 -13.78 5.12
CA ILE A 77 -5.03 -13.81 6.59
C ILE A 77 -3.62 -13.46 7.09
N VAL A 78 -2.58 -14.06 6.50
CA VAL A 78 -1.18 -13.77 6.84
C VAL A 78 -0.86 -12.29 6.57
N GLY A 79 -1.30 -11.73 5.44
CA GLY A 79 -1.14 -10.33 5.12
C GLY A 79 -1.84 -9.41 6.13
N ALA A 80 -3.05 -9.74 6.55
CA ALA A 80 -3.77 -8.98 7.58
C ALA A 80 -3.04 -9.01 8.93
N LEU A 81 -2.56 -10.18 9.36
CA LEU A 81 -1.75 -10.32 10.59
C LEU A 81 -0.46 -9.50 10.50
N TYR A 82 0.19 -9.49 9.34
CA TYR A 82 1.39 -8.68 9.13
C TYR A 82 1.11 -7.18 9.24
N LEU A 83 -0.02 -6.70 8.70
CA LEU A 83 -0.44 -5.30 8.87
C LEU A 83 -0.75 -4.96 10.32
N PHE A 84 -1.38 -5.85 11.09
CA PHE A 84 -1.57 -5.66 12.53
C PHE A 84 -0.23 -5.58 13.27
N TYR A 85 0.73 -6.43 12.93
CA TYR A 85 2.08 -6.38 13.47
C TYR A 85 2.77 -5.04 13.15
N LEU A 86 2.71 -4.58 11.90
CA LEU A 86 3.27 -3.29 11.51
C LEU A 86 2.58 -2.12 12.22
N ALA A 87 1.25 -2.15 12.38
CA ALA A 87 0.52 -1.15 13.14
C ALA A 87 1.00 -1.09 14.59
N TRP A 88 1.16 -2.24 15.24
CA TRP A 88 1.71 -2.34 16.59
C TRP A 88 3.15 -1.82 16.68
N GLN A 89 4.00 -2.15 15.70
CA GLN A 89 5.37 -1.65 15.64
C GLN A 89 5.43 -0.13 15.47
N SER A 90 4.56 0.44 14.63
CA SER A 90 4.42 1.89 14.42
C SER A 90 4.05 2.62 15.71
N TRP A 91 3.13 2.06 16.51
CA TRP A 91 2.76 2.63 17.81
C TRP A 91 3.88 2.62 18.84
N LYS A 92 4.85 1.70 18.75
CA LYS A 92 6.02 1.70 19.64
C LYS A 92 7.12 2.68 19.23
N GLN A 93 7.10 3.16 17.99
CA GLN A 93 8.11 4.08 17.46
C GLN A 93 7.68 5.56 17.55
N SER A 94 6.40 5.85 17.85
CA SER A 94 5.94 7.17 18.31
C SER A 94 6.18 7.34 19.80
#